data_AF-A0A8U0SHZ7-F1
#
_entry.id   AF-A0A8U0SHZ7-F1
#
_cell.length_a   1.000
_cell.length_b   1.000
_cell.length_c   1.000
_cell.angle_alpha   90.00
_cell.angle_beta   90.00
_cell.angle_gamma   90.00
#
_symmetry.space_group_name_H-M   'P 1'
#
loop_
_entity.id
_entity.type
_entity.pdbx_description
1 polymer ?
#
loop_
_entity_poly.entity_id
_entity_poly.type
_entity_poly.pdbx_seq_one_letter_code
_entity_poly.pdbx_strand_id
1 'polypeptide(L)'
;MERSRMNLPKGLDTLCFDKDEFMKEDFDVDHFVSDCRKRVQLEELRGDLKLYYKLLKISMVELINKDYADFVNLSTNLVNLKFTSPTNTHTLYLSFIFIKRAEFLETFQLITPPSPPET
;
A
#
# COMPACT_ATOMS: atom_id res chain seq x y z
N MET A 1 7.36 -15.67 -15.36
CA MET A 1 6.94 -14.38 -14.80
C MET A 1 6.28 -14.68 -13.47
N GLU A 2 7.00 -14.46 -12.37
CA GLU A 2 6.49 -14.73 -11.02
C GLU A 2 5.43 -13.68 -10.71
N ARG A 3 4.15 -14.07 -10.72
CA ARG A 3 3.06 -13.19 -10.26
C ARG A 3 3.31 -12.92 -8.79
N SER A 4 3.75 -11.72 -8.45
CA SER A 4 3.94 -11.28 -7.08
C SER A 4 2.60 -11.38 -6.36
N ARG A 5 2.39 -12.49 -5.65
CA ARG A 5 1.21 -12.71 -4.82
C ARG A 5 1.27 -11.66 -3.72
N MET A 6 0.42 -10.64 -3.82
CA MET A 6 0.24 -9.68 -2.74
C MET A 6 -0.23 -10.46 -1.52
N ASN A 7 0.69 -10.68 -0.57
CA ASN A 7 0.41 -11.37 0.68
C ASN A 7 -0.36 -10.40 1.58
N LEU A 8 -1.66 -10.30 1.31
CA LEU A 8 -2.60 -9.45 2.03
C LEU A 8 -2.97 -10.13 3.36
N PRO A 9 -3.19 -9.39 4.46
CA PRO A 9 -3.54 -9.96 5.76
C PRO A 9 -4.70 -10.97 5.67
N LYS A 10 -4.66 -12.05 6.45
CA LYS A 10 -5.55 -13.25 6.42
C LYS A 10 -7.06 -13.01 6.68
N GLY A 11 -7.59 -11.81 6.45
CA GLY A 11 -9.01 -11.47 6.61
C GLY A 11 -9.86 -11.61 5.33
N LEU A 12 -9.42 -12.44 4.36
CA LEU A 12 -9.83 -12.36 2.95
C LEU A 12 -10.38 -13.64 2.35
N ASP A 13 -10.54 -14.70 3.14
CA ASP A 13 -11.04 -15.98 2.63
C ASP A 13 -12.55 -15.93 2.32
N THR A 14 -13.18 -14.75 2.42
CA THR A 14 -14.63 -14.53 2.30
C THR A 14 -15.03 -13.36 1.39
N LEU A 15 -14.17 -12.84 0.50
CA LEU A 15 -14.63 -11.86 -0.49
C LEU A 15 -15.55 -12.54 -1.51
N CYS A 16 -16.60 -11.85 -1.95
CA CYS A 16 -17.52 -12.34 -2.98
C CYS A 16 -16.96 -12.38 -4.41
N PHE A 17 -15.71 -11.94 -4.61
CA PHE A 17 -15.01 -11.86 -5.89
C PHE A 17 -13.57 -12.37 -5.82
N ASP A 18 -13.07 -12.80 -6.97
CA ASP A 18 -11.65 -13.06 -7.18
C ASP A 18 -10.92 -11.73 -7.45
N LYS A 19 -9.79 -11.53 -6.77
CA LYS A 19 -8.96 -10.33 -6.89
C LYS A 19 -8.12 -10.35 -8.17
N ASP A 20 -7.81 -11.54 -8.67
CA ASP A 20 -7.01 -11.69 -9.89
C ASP A 20 -7.78 -11.18 -11.12
N GLU A 21 -9.11 -11.02 -11.01
CA GLU A 21 -9.96 -10.41 -12.04
C GLU A 21 -9.53 -8.97 -12.38
N PHE A 22 -9.11 -8.19 -11.38
CA PHE A 22 -8.65 -6.82 -11.58
C PHE A 22 -7.29 -6.72 -12.30
N MET A 23 -6.56 -7.83 -12.41
CA MET A 23 -5.24 -7.90 -13.03
C MET A 23 -5.30 -8.38 -14.49
N LYS A 24 -6.51 -8.70 -14.98
CA LYS A 24 -6.72 -9.11 -16.36
C LYS A 24 -6.64 -7.89 -17.29
N GLU A 25 -6.01 -8.08 -18.45
CA GLU A 25 -5.89 -7.02 -19.47
C GLU A 25 -7.24 -6.65 -20.09
N ASP A 26 -8.18 -7.59 -20.10
CA ASP A 26 -9.54 -7.48 -20.62
C ASP A 26 -10.58 -7.25 -19.51
N PHE A 27 -10.18 -6.66 -18.37
CA PHE A 27 -11.09 -6.39 -17.27
C PHE A 27 -12.26 -5.48 -17.70
N ASP A 28 -13.47 -6.01 -17.58
CA ASP A 28 -14.71 -5.30 -17.87
C ASP A 28 -15.55 -5.14 -16.60
N VAL A 29 -15.82 -3.88 -16.23
CA VAL A 29 -16.52 -3.53 -14.99
C VAL A 29 -17.97 -4.03 -15.00
N ASP A 30 -18.65 -3.91 -16.14
CA ASP A 30 -20.06 -4.28 -16.25
C ASP A 30 -20.24 -5.80 -16.12
N HIS A 31 -19.39 -6.56 -16.78
CA HIS A 31 -19.29 -8.01 -16.67
C HIS A 31 -18.97 -8.44 -15.24
N PHE A 32 -17.94 -7.83 -14.63
CA PHE A 32 -17.55 -8.12 -13.24
C PHE A 32 -18.71 -7.91 -12.25
N VAL A 33 -19.38 -6.76 -12.32
CA VAL A 33 -20.50 -6.44 -11.43
C VAL A 33 -21.69 -7.35 -11.69
N SER A 34 -22.00 -7.64 -12.96
CA SER A 34 -23.08 -8.56 -13.35
C SER A 34 -22.84 -9.96 -12.79
N ASP A 35 -21.61 -10.48 -12.89
CA ASP A 35 -21.25 -11.79 -12.36
C ASP A 35 -21.29 -11.85 -10.84
N CYS A 36 -20.86 -10.79 -10.15
CA CYS A 36 -20.95 -10.72 -8.69
C CYS A 36 -22.40 -10.64 -8.21
N ARG A 37 -23.27 -9.88 -8.90
CA ARG A 37 -24.70 -9.77 -8.55
C ARG A 37 -25.47 -11.08 -8.68
N LYS A 38 -24.99 -12.06 -9.46
CA LYS A 38 -25.58 -13.41 -9.52
C LYS A 38 -25.38 -14.19 -8.22
N ARG A 39 -24.37 -13.82 -7.41
CA ARG A 39 -23.97 -14.54 -6.18
C ARG A 39 -24.35 -13.79 -4.90
N VAL A 40 -24.24 -12.46 -4.91
CA VAL A 40 -24.44 -11.61 -3.72
C VAL A 40 -25.25 -10.35 -4.03
N GLN A 41 -25.77 -9.71 -2.99
CA GLN A 41 -26.43 -8.41 -3.13
C GLN A 41 -25.42 -7.30 -3.42
N LEU A 42 -25.85 -6.23 -4.10
CA LEU A 42 -24.98 -5.11 -4.46
C LEU A 42 -24.35 -4.42 -3.24
N GLU A 43 -25.06 -4.40 -2.12
CA GLU A 43 -24.58 -3.83 -0.86
C GLU A 43 -23.41 -4.60 -0.26
N GLU A 44 -23.47 -5.93 -0.34
CA GLU A 44 -22.41 -6.83 0.10
C GLU A 44 -21.17 -6.68 -0.80
N LEU A 45 -21.36 -6.67 -2.12
CA LEU A 45 -20.28 -6.39 -3.08
C LEU A 45 -19.61 -5.03 -2.80
N ARG A 46 -20.41 -3.99 -2.51
CA ARG A 46 -19.89 -2.67 -2.15
C ARG A 46 -19.07 -2.71 -0.86
N GLY A 47 -19.54 -3.43 0.15
CA GLY A 47 -18.83 -3.65 1.41
C GLY A 47 -17.48 -4.31 1.19
N ASP A 48 -17.47 -5.40 0.42
CA ASP A 48 -16.27 -6.18 0.11
C ASP A 48 -15.25 -5.39 -0.72
N LEU A 49 -15.71 -4.61 -1.70
CA LEU A 49 -14.84 -3.71 -2.48
C LEU A 49 -14.19 -2.65 -1.59
N LYS A 50 -14.97 -2.06 -0.66
CA LYS A 50 -14.46 -1.07 0.29
C LYS A 50 -13.44 -1.67 1.25
N LEU A 51 -13.70 -2.90 1.73
CA LEU A 51 -12.77 -3.64 2.58
C LEU A 51 -11.46 -3.93 1.82
N TYR A 52 -11.56 -4.47 0.60
CA TYR A 52 -10.41 -4.78 -0.23
C TYR A 52 -9.58 -3.53 -0.54
N TYR A 53 -10.22 -2.40 -0.86
CA TYR A 53 -9.54 -1.11 -1.07
C TYR A 53 -8.78 -0.64 0.17
N LYS A 54 -9.38 -0.77 1.37
CA LYS A 54 -8.70 -0.42 2.63
C LYS A 54 -7.47 -1.30 2.87
N LEU A 55 -7.59 -2.60 2.60
CA LEU A 55 -6.46 -3.54 2.75
C LEU A 55 -5.34 -3.22 1.76
N LEU A 56 -5.68 -2.94 0.50
CA LEU A 56 -4.70 -2.56 -0.50
C LEU A 56 -3.92 -1.31 -0.08
N LYS A 57 -4.62 -0.29 0.44
CA LYS A 57 -3.98 0.90 1.02
C LYS A 57 -3.00 0.56 2.14
N ILE A 58 -3.39 -0.28 3.09
CA ILE A 58 -2.54 -0.68 4.21
C ILE A 58 -1.29 -1.38 3.68
N SER A 59 -1.44 -2.35 2.78
CA SER A 59 -0.30 -3.11 2.26
C SER A 59 0.61 -2.31 1.35
N MET A 60 0.09 -1.30 0.62
CA MET A 60 0.96 -0.33 -0.07
C MET A 60 1.85 0.41 0.93
N VAL A 61 1.30 0.82 2.07
CA VAL A 61 2.06 1.50 3.13
C VAL A 61 3.09 0.58 3.77
N GLU A 62 2.72 -0.67 4.05
CA GLU A 62 3.64 -1.67 4.57
C GLU A 62 4.79 -1.94 3.60
N LEU A 63 4.50 -2.02 2.30
CA LEU A 63 5.52 -2.21 1.27
C LEU A 63 6.50 -1.02 1.23
N ILE A 64 5.98 0.20 1.25
CA ILE A 64 6.82 1.43 1.31
C ILE A 64 7.64 1.45 2.61
N ASN A 65 7.05 1.08 3.75
CA ASN A 65 7.75 1.04 5.02
C ASN A 65 8.86 -0.03 5.03
N LYS A 66 8.61 -1.18 4.39
CA LYS A 66 9.60 -2.24 4.23
C LYS A 66 10.75 -1.77 3.34
N ASP A 67 10.45 -1.21 2.17
CA ASP A 67 11.46 -0.67 1.26
C ASP A 67 12.28 0.44 1.92
N TYR A 68 11.63 1.29 2.73
CA TYR A 68 12.31 2.29 3.55
C TYR A 68 13.27 1.66 4.57
N ALA A 69 12.81 0.66 5.33
CA ALA A 69 13.63 -0.02 6.33
C ALA A 69 14.84 -0.73 5.69
N ASP A 70 14.63 -1.42 4.57
CA ASP A 70 15.68 -2.09 3.81
C ASP A 70 16.69 -1.08 3.26
N PHE A 71 16.23 0.06 2.73
CA PHE A 71 17.10 1.14 2.26
C PHE A 71 17.93 1.75 3.40
N VAL A 72 17.32 2.06 4.54
CA VAL A 72 18.02 2.60 5.72
C VAL A 72 19.07 1.61 6.23
N ASN A 73 18.72 0.33 6.37
CA ASN A 73 19.65 -0.71 6.81
C ASN A 73 20.82 -0.87 5.84
N LEU A 74 20.56 -0.94 4.53
CA LEU A 74 21.61 -1.04 3.52
C LEU A 74 22.52 0.20 3.54
N SER A 75 21.94 1.40 3.64
CA SER A 75 22.71 2.65 3.69
C SER A 75 23.57 2.76 4.94
N THR A 76 23.09 2.28 6.10
CA THR A 76 23.84 2.25 7.36
C THR A 76 25.03 1.29 7.26
N ASN A 77 24.82 0.09 6.69
CA ASN A 77 25.90 -0.87 6.46
C ASN A 77 26.95 -0.36 5.46
N LEU A 78 26.53 0.38 4.42
CA LEU A 78 27.42 1.02 3.46
C LEU A 78 28.23 2.19 4.04
N VAL A 79 27.61 3.00 4.89
CA VAL A 79 28.29 4.08 5.64
C VAL A 79 29.31 3.50 6.61
N ASN A 80 29.00 2.38 7.27
CA ASN A 80 29.94 1.68 8.16
C ASN A 80 31.13 1.06 7.39
N LEU A 81 30.95 0.70 6.11
CA LEU A 81 32.02 0.22 5.21
C LEU A 81 32.86 1.36 4.61
N LYS A 82 32.33 2.59 4.54
CA LYS A 82 33.03 3.80 4.11
C LYS A 82 33.32 4.70 5.31
N PHE A 83 34.38 4.39 6.06
CA PHE A 83 34.85 5.31 7.11
C PHE A 83 35.24 6.68 6.51
N THR A 84 34.95 7.75 7.26
CA THR A 84 35.51 9.13 7.21
C THR A 84 34.99 10.18 6.21
N SER A 85 33.68 10.52 6.21
CA SER A 85 33.24 11.90 5.94
C SER A 85 31.78 12.12 6.36
N PRO A 86 31.42 13.23 7.04
CA PRO A 86 30.04 13.55 7.34
C PRO A 86 29.37 14.06 6.05
N THR A 87 28.92 13.14 5.20
CA THR A 87 28.33 13.55 3.92
C THR A 87 26.88 13.94 4.11
N ASN A 88 26.62 15.26 4.09
CA ASN A 88 25.29 15.89 4.04
C ASN A 88 24.34 15.25 3.01
N THR A 89 24.88 14.56 1.99
CA THR A 89 24.13 13.84 0.96
C THR A 89 23.30 12.67 1.49
N HIS A 90 23.76 11.93 2.51
CA HIS A 90 22.98 10.82 3.10
C HIS A 90 21.77 11.36 3.87
N THR A 91 21.97 12.40 4.69
CA THR A 91 20.91 13.10 5.41
C THR A 91 19.89 13.74 4.47
N LEU A 92 20.33 14.35 3.36
CA LEU A 92 19.44 14.94 2.36
C LEU A 92 18.61 13.87 1.63
N TYR A 93 19.19 12.71 1.32
CA TYR A 93 18.47 11.63 0.63
C TYR A 93 17.44 10.95 1.55
N LEU A 94 17.79 10.72 2.82
CA LEU A 94 16.83 10.22 3.81
C LEU A 94 15.69 11.23 4.05
N SER A 95 16.00 12.52 4.12
CA SER A 95 14.99 13.59 4.21
C SER A 95 14.07 13.58 2.99
N PHE A 96 14.61 13.44 1.77
CA PHE A 96 13.81 13.37 0.55
C PHE A 96 12.88 12.15 0.52
N ILE A 97 13.37 10.96 0.90
CA ILE A 97 12.54 9.75 0.98
C ILE A 97 11.46 9.91 2.07
N PHE A 98 11.80 10.48 3.22
CA PHE A 98 10.82 10.74 4.29
C PHE A 98 9.73 11.71 3.83
N ILE A 99 10.10 12.79 3.13
CA ILE A 99 9.14 13.74 2.54
C ILE A 99 8.28 13.07 1.48
N LYS A 100 8.87 12.28 0.58
CA LYS A 100 8.11 11.55 -0.46
C LYS A 100 7.16 10.51 0.14
N ARG A 101 7.57 9.86 1.24
CA ARG A 101 6.71 8.98 2.05
C ARG A 101 5.56 9.77 2.69
N ALA A 102 5.83 10.94 3.26
CA ALA A 102 4.81 11.79 3.86
C ALA A 102 3.78 12.28 2.83
N GLU A 103 4.24 12.82 1.68
CA GLU A 103 3.38 13.24 0.56
C GLU A 103 2.52 12.08 0.03
N PHE A 104 3.10 10.89 -0.11
CA PHE A 104 2.36 9.70 -0.54
C PHE A 104 1.27 9.33 0.47
N LEU A 105 1.63 9.22 1.76
CA LEU A 105 0.67 8.86 2.81
C LEU A 105 -0.47 9.87 2.93
N GLU A 106 -0.19 11.16 2.74
CA GLU A 106 -1.19 12.24 2.70
C GLU A 106 -2.12 12.11 1.49
N THR A 107 -1.56 11.86 0.29
CA THR A 107 -2.32 11.65 -0.95
C THR A 107 -3.34 10.51 -0.82
N PHE A 108 -3.01 9.47 -0.06
CA PHE A 108 -3.90 8.32 0.15
C PHE A 108 -4.82 8.43 1.38
N GLN A 109 -4.79 9.56 2.10
CA GLN A 109 -5.53 9.79 3.35
C GLN A 109 -5.23 8.72 4.42
N LEU A 110 -3.99 8.24 4.46
CA LEU A 110 -3.55 7.19 5.39
C LEU A 110 -2.90 7.74 6.66
N ILE A 111 -2.74 9.06 6.72
CA ILE A 111 -2.49 9.82 7.94
C ILE A 111 -3.80 10.54 8.24
N THR A 112 -4.44 10.26 9.38
CA THR A 112 -5.52 11.12 9.85
C THR A 112 -4.93 12.48 10.21
N PRO A 113 -5.46 13.61 9.73
CA PRO A 113 -5.08 14.90 10.28
C PRO A 113 -5.36 14.87 11.80
N PRO A 114 -4.50 15.49 12.63
CA PRO A 114 -4.75 15.56 14.06
C PRO A 114 -6.15 16.15 14.30
N SER A 115 -6.94 15.52 15.16
CA SER A 115 -8.26 16.03 15.54
C SER A 115 -8.12 17.47 16.04
N PRO A 116 -9.03 18.39 15.67
CA PRO A 116 -9.02 19.73 16.25
C PRO A 116 -9.15 19.60 17.78
N PRO A 117 -8.46 20.46 18.57
CA PRO A 117 -8.63 20.45 20.01
C PRO A 117 -10.10 20.67 20.36
N GLU A 118 -10.66 19.85 21.24
CA GLU A 118 -12.02 20.04 21.76
C GLU A 118 -12.09 21.39 22.49
N THR A 119 -13.05 22.23 22.07
CA THR A 119 -13.32 23.56 22.65
C THR A 119 -13.97 23.45 24.02
#